data_AF-A0A838D3B4-F1
#
_entry.id   AF-A0A838D3B4-F1
#
_cell.length_a   1.000
_cell.length_b   1.000
_cell.length_c   1.000
_cell.angle_alpha   90.00
_cell.angle_beta   90.00
_cell.angle_gamma   90.00
#
_symmetry.space_group_name_H-M   'P 1'
#
loop_
_entity.id
_entity.type
_entity.pdbx_description
1 polymer ?
#
loop_
_entity_poly.entity_id
_entity_poly.type
_entity_poly.pdbx_seq_one_letter_code
_entity_poly.pdbx_strand_id
1 'polypeptide(L)' 'MKWPNVLHIFKNETNEAATIIIVLSPAGMEHLFVEVGLEVSDNNVKLPPFTDAQKQKLSRLASKYGMEIRP' A
#
# COMPACT_ATOMS: atom_id res chain seq x y z
N MET A 1 9.25 -13.59 7.50
CA MET A 1 8.53 -12.79 8.51
C MET A 1 9.47 -11.67 8.95
N LYS A 2 9.23 -10.42 8.51
CA LYS A 2 10.01 -9.27 9.00
C LYS A 2 9.37 -8.77 10.30
N TRP A 3 10.19 -8.50 11.30
CA TRP A 3 9.77 -7.96 12.58
C TRP A 3 9.30 -6.50 12.43
N PRO A 4 8.44 -5.97 13.33
CA PRO A 4 8.06 -4.56 13.32
C PRO A 4 9.30 -3.64 13.38
N ASN A 5 9.18 -2.42 12.85
CA ASN A 5 10.24 -1.41 12.78
C ASN A 5 11.45 -1.77 11.89
N VAL A 6 11.26 -2.66 10.90
CA VAL A 6 12.28 -2.95 9.88
C VAL A 6 11.93 -2.19 8.60
N LEU A 7 12.87 -1.37 8.10
CA LEU A 7 12.73 -0.72 6.80
C LEU A 7 12.67 -1.77 5.68
N HIS A 8 11.67 -1.65 4.81
CA HIS A 8 11.51 -2.56 3.68
C HIS A 8 10.85 -1.86 2.49
N ILE A 9 11.21 -2.32 1.30
CA ILE A 9 10.67 -1.88 0.01
C ILE A 9 10.53 -3.10 -0.90
N PHE A 10 9.58 -3.04 -1.83
CA PHE A 10 9.44 -4.01 -2.91
C PHE A 10 9.29 -3.25 -4.24
N LYS A 11 9.85 -3.82 -5.30
CA LYS A 11 9.73 -3.31 -6.67
C LYS A 11 9.64 -4.49 -7.63
N ASN A 12 8.75 -4.40 -8.61
CA ASN A 12 8.75 -5.31 -9.74
C ASN A 12 9.85 -4.85 -10.73
N GLU A 13 10.87 -5.69 -10.95
CA GLU A 13 11.98 -5.41 -11.87
C GLU A 13 11.73 -5.96 -13.29
N THR A 14 10.53 -6.47 -13.56
CA THR A 14 10.12 -7.01 -14.86
C THR A 14 9.07 -6.11 -15.54
N ASN A 15 8.85 -6.33 -16.83
CA ASN A 15 7.77 -5.70 -17.58
C ASN A 15 6.44 -6.49 -17.51
N GLU A 16 6.43 -7.60 -16.78
CA GLU A 16 5.27 -8.48 -16.65
C GLU A 16 4.50 -8.17 -15.36
N ALA A 17 3.20 -8.45 -15.36
CA ALA A 17 2.39 -8.34 -14.15
C ALA A 17 2.86 -9.35 -13.10
N ALA A 18 3.12 -8.89 -11.88
CA ALA A 18 3.53 -9.73 -10.76
C ALA A 18 2.47 -9.71 -9.65
N THR A 19 2.28 -10.84 -8.98
CA THR A 19 1.38 -10.97 -7.84
C THR A 19 2.15 -10.91 -6.53
N ILE A 20 1.68 -10.08 -5.59
CA ILE A 20 2.22 -9.99 -4.23
C ILE A 20 1.12 -10.32 -3.24
N ILE A 21 1.44 -11.16 -2.26
CA ILE A 21 0.58 -11.43 -1.10
C ILE A 21 1.21 -10.74 0.11
N ILE A 22 0.47 -9.83 0.73
CA ILE A 22 0.88 -9.12 1.93
C ILE A 22 0.07 -9.68 3.10
N VAL A 23 0.76 -10.18 4.13
CA VAL A 23 0.13 -10.72 5.35
C VAL A 23 0.37 -9.72 6.48
N LEU A 24 -0.71 -9.29 7.12
CA LEU A 24 -0.72 -8.26 8.15
C LEU A 24 -1.32 -8.82 9.42
N SER A 25 -0.75 -8.45 10.58
CA SER A 25 -1.42 -8.67 11.87
C SER A 25 -2.65 -7.75 11.97
N PRO A 26 -3.80 -8.23 12.48
CA PRO A 26 -4.99 -7.40 12.62
C PRO A 26 -4.76 -6.33 13.69
N ALA A 27 -4.51 -5.11 13.25
CA ALA A 27 -4.26 -3.94 14.10
C ALA A 27 -4.79 -2.64 13.46
N GLY A 28 -5.65 -2.74 12.44
CA GLY A 28 -6.28 -1.60 11.77
C GLY A 28 -5.58 -1.09 10.51
N MET A 29 -4.46 -1.69 10.09
CA MET A 29 -3.78 -1.28 8.85
C MET A 29 -4.60 -1.57 7.59
N GLU A 30 -5.51 -2.53 7.64
CA GLU A 30 -6.54 -2.79 6.64
C GLU A 30 -7.37 -1.53 6.31
N HIS A 31 -7.64 -0.67 7.31
CA HIS A 31 -8.40 0.56 7.11
C HIS A 31 -7.62 1.63 6.34
N LEU A 32 -6.28 1.60 6.37
CA LEU A 32 -5.46 2.51 5.57
C LEU A 32 -5.72 2.28 4.07
N PHE A 33 -5.83 1.03 3.65
CA PHE A 33 -6.10 0.68 2.25
C PHE A 33 -7.48 1.14 1.82
N VAL A 34 -8.49 1.04 2.70
CA VAL A 34 -9.83 1.56 2.44
C VAL A 34 -9.84 3.09 2.36
N GLU A 35 -9.08 3.78 3.24
CA GLU A 35 -9.08 5.24 3.30
C GLU A 35 -8.32 5.88 2.12
N VAL A 36 -7.23 5.25 1.65
CA VAL A 36 -6.36 5.80 0.58
C VAL A 36 -6.67 5.23 -0.79
N GLY A 37 -7.08 3.97 -0.86
CA GLY A 37 -7.30 3.23 -2.08
C GLY A 37 -8.50 3.70 -2.88
N LEU A 38 -8.57 3.21 -4.11
CA LEU A 38 -9.78 3.25 -4.92
C LEU A 38 -10.44 1.87 -4.79
N GLU A 39 -11.71 1.83 -4.40
CA GLU A 39 -12.48 0.60 -4.42
C GLU A 39 -12.67 0.13 -5.86
N VAL A 40 -12.40 -1.15 -6.12
CA VAL A 40 -12.48 -1.76 -7.44
C VAL A 40 -13.24 -3.07 -7.30
N SER A 41 -14.39 -3.16 -7.96
CA SER A 41 -15.29 -4.31 -7.85
C SER A 41 -15.10 -5.32 -8.99
N ASP A 42 -14.45 -4.93 -10.08
CA ASP A 42 -14.16 -5.78 -11.25
C ASP A 42 -12.65 -5.99 -11.38
N ASN A 43 -12.25 -7.26 -11.28
CA ASN A 43 -10.85 -7.69 -11.33
C ASN A 43 -10.20 -7.52 -12.72
N ASN A 44 -10.97 -7.24 -13.78
CA ASN A 44 -10.47 -7.02 -15.13
C ASN A 44 -10.26 -5.53 -15.46
N VAL A 45 -10.57 -4.62 -14.54
CA VAL A 45 -10.42 -3.18 -14.77
C VAL A 45 -8.94 -2.81 -14.78
N LYS A 46 -8.53 -2.08 -15.83
CA LYS A 46 -7.24 -1.39 -15.83
C LYS A 46 -7.28 -0.27 -14.81
N LEU A 47 -6.51 -0.40 -13.74
CA LEU A 47 -6.43 0.59 -12.67
C LEU A 47 -5.77 1.87 -13.17
N PRO A 48 -6.28 3.06 -12.78
CA PRO A 48 -5.57 4.30 -13.02
C PRO A 48 -4.26 4.33 -12.22
N PRO A 49 -3.24 5.08 -12.69
CA PRO A 49 -2.02 5.29 -11.92
C PRO A 49 -2.33 5.94 -10.57
N PHE A 50 -1.50 5.63 -9.56
CA PHE A 50 -1.61 6.24 -8.25
C PHE A 50 -1.23 7.73 -8.31
N THR A 51 -2.19 8.61 -8.03
CA THR A 51 -2.06 10.06 -8.19
C THR A 51 -1.17 10.68 -7.11
N ASP A 52 -0.61 11.86 -7.36
CA ASP A 52 0.19 12.59 -6.36
C ASP A 52 -0.65 13.00 -5.14
N ALA A 53 -1.93 13.31 -5.33
CA ALA A 53 -2.85 13.57 -4.22
C ALA A 53 -3.01 12.34 -3.31
N GLN A 54 -3.12 11.14 -3.89
CA GLN A 54 -3.18 9.89 -3.12
C GLN A 54 -1.84 9.59 -2.42
N LYS A 55 -0.69 9.85 -3.06
CA LYS A 55 0.63 9.75 -2.40
C LYS A 55 0.72 10.66 -1.18
N GLN A 56 0.31 11.92 -1.32
CA GLN A 56 0.29 12.86 -0.19
C GLN A 56 -0.70 12.47 0.90
N LYS A 57 -1.85 11.87 0.55
CA LYS A 57 -2.82 11.35 1.52
C LYS A 57 -2.23 10.18 2.30
N LEU A 58 -1.59 9.24 1.61
CA LEU A 58 -0.89 8.11 2.20
C LEU A 58 0.19 8.56 3.20
N SER A 59 1.07 9.48 2.79
CA SER A 59 2.13 10.00 3.66
C SER A 59 1.59 10.70 4.89
N ARG A 60 0.48 11.43 4.79
CA ARG A 60 -0.17 12.09 5.93
C ARG A 60 -0.83 11.11 6.89
N LEU A 61 -1.36 10.00 6.40
CA LEU A 61 -2.05 8.99 7.20
C LEU A 61 -1.12 7.93 7.79
N ALA A 62 0.08 7.73 7.25
CA ALA A 62 0.97 6.64 7.66
C ALA A 62 1.20 6.55 9.18
N SER A 63 1.45 7.69 9.85
CA SER A 63 1.69 7.72 11.30
C SER A 63 0.48 7.30 12.13
N LYS A 64 -0.75 7.61 11.68
CA LYS A 64 -2.01 7.16 12.32
C LYS A 64 -2.11 5.62 12.37
N TYR A 65 -1.45 4.93 11.45
CA TYR A 65 -1.44 3.47 11.34
C TYR A 65 -0.13 2.85 11.83
N GLY A 66 0.70 3.58 12.58
CA GLY A 66 1.96 3.06 13.14
C GLY A 66 3.06 2.84 12.10
N MET A 67 2.96 3.49 10.94
CA MET A 67 3.95 3.41 9.87
C MET A 67 4.70 4.73 9.69
N GLU A 68 5.94 4.62 9.21
CA GLU A 68 6.70 5.75 8.68
C GLU A 68 7.10 5.45 7.24
N ILE A 69 6.85 6.41 6.34
CA ILE A 69 7.30 6.33 4.94
C ILE A 69 8.57 7.16 4.80
N ARG A 70 9.64 6.51 4.38
CA ARG A 70 10.93 7.15 4.08
C ARG A 70 11.03 7.49 2.59
N PRO A 71 11.77 8.56 2.22
CA PRO A 71 12.08 8.88 0.82
C PRO A 71 12.78 7.75 0.08
#